data_AF-A0A0C2CDW5-F1
#
_entry.id   AF-A0A0C2CDW5-F1
#
_cell.length_a   1.000
_cell.length_b   1.000
_cell.length_c   1.000
_cell.angle_alpha   90.00
_cell.angle_beta   90.00
_cell.angle_gamma   90.00
#
_symmetry.space_group_name_H-M   'P 1'
#
loop_
_entity.id
_entity.type
_entity.pdbx_description
1 polymer ?
#
loop_
_entity_poly.entity_id
_entity_poly.type
_entity_poly.pdbx_seq_one_letter_code
_entity_poly.pdbx_strand_id
1 'polypeptide(L)'
;SQAFEPSEEESWKNFLFPLKTWKHKGKVSKFLDGAFEALWENGGMKDKLQEIMKRRNGHKFKEVLVTGHSLGGGVASLVAYDIVASGLLKKKDVSLFTLGQVMVGDKDFAEDYEKQV
;
A
#
# COMPACT_ATOMS: atom_id res chain seq x y z
N SER A 1 -25.44 32.31 -14.08
CA SER A 1 -25.50 31.06 -13.32
C SER A 1 -24.09 30.50 -13.23
N GLN A 2 -23.38 30.73 -12.13
CA GLN A 2 -22.13 29.99 -11.87
C GLN A 2 -22.55 28.61 -11.36
N ALA A 3 -22.23 27.57 -12.13
CA ALA A 3 -22.27 26.22 -11.63
C ALA A 3 -21.27 26.14 -10.47
N PHE A 4 -21.74 25.68 -9.31
CA PHE A 4 -20.89 25.40 -8.17
C PHE A 4 -19.90 24.31 -8.59
N GLU A 5 -18.59 24.58 -8.51
CA GLU A 5 -17.58 23.54 -8.69
C GLU A 5 -17.87 22.43 -7.66
N PRO A 6 -17.78 21.13 -8.02
CA PRO A 6 -17.98 20.06 -7.05
C PRO A 6 -17.07 20.32 -5.86
N SER A 7 -17.65 20.35 -4.65
CA SER A 7 -16.86 20.58 -3.43
C SER A 7 -15.64 19.64 -3.46
N GLU A 8 -14.46 20.12 -3.08
CA GLU A 8 -13.20 19.35 -3.18
C GLU A 8 -13.37 17.93 -2.60
N GLU A 9 -14.19 17.79 -1.56
CA GLU A 9 -14.59 16.51 -0.98
C GLU A 9 -15.13 15.52 -2.03
N GLU A 10 -16.11 15.89 -2.85
CA GLU A 10 -16.68 15.04 -3.91
C GLU A 10 -15.64 14.66 -4.97
N SER A 11 -14.69 15.54 -5.26
CA SER A 11 -13.57 15.25 -6.18
C SER A 11 -12.67 14.15 -5.62
N TRP A 12 -12.27 14.25 -4.34
CA TRP A 12 -11.49 13.21 -3.66
C TRP A 12 -12.25 11.89 -3.57
N LYS A 13 -13.57 11.95 -3.36
CA LYS A 13 -14.44 10.77 -3.34
C LYS A 13 -14.39 10.04 -4.69
N ASN A 14 -14.64 10.75 -5.77
CA ASN A 14 -14.65 10.17 -7.12
C ASN A 14 -13.28 9.63 -7.53
N PHE A 15 -12.20 10.18 -6.98
CA PHE A 15 -10.85 9.75 -7.23
C PHE A 15 -10.46 8.48 -6.46
N LEU A 16 -10.82 8.38 -5.17
CA LEU A 16 -10.39 7.28 -4.29
C LEU A 16 -11.37 6.11 -4.23
N PHE A 17 -12.69 6.34 -4.35
CA PHE A 17 -13.70 5.30 -4.14
C PHE A 17 -13.95 4.32 -5.29
N PRO A 18 -13.56 4.54 -6.55
CA PRO A 18 -13.61 3.46 -7.54
C PRO A 18 -12.69 2.33 -7.08
N LEU A 19 -13.29 1.27 -6.52
CA LEU A 19 -12.53 0.11 -6.05
C LEU A 19 -12.33 -0.90 -7.18
N LYS A 20 -11.16 -1.50 -7.24
CA LYS A 20 -10.87 -2.66 -8.10
C LYS A 20 -10.45 -3.86 -7.27
N THR A 21 -10.69 -5.05 -7.82
CA THR A 21 -10.19 -6.29 -7.23
C THR A 21 -8.69 -6.19 -7.05
N TRP A 22 -8.25 -6.41 -5.82
CA TRP A 22 -6.85 -6.34 -5.46
C TRP A 22 -6.14 -7.65 -5.78
N LYS A 23 -4.83 -7.61 -6.05
CA LYS A 23 -4.02 -8.81 -6.37
C LYS A 23 -3.99 -9.86 -5.24
N HIS A 24 -4.28 -9.43 -4.01
CA HIS A 24 -4.38 -10.30 -2.84
C HIS A 24 -5.85 -10.56 -2.52
N LYS A 25 -6.39 -9.95 -1.45
CA LYS A 25 -7.78 -10.14 -1.03
C LYS A 25 -8.53 -8.82 -0.90
N GLY A 26 -9.82 -8.87 -1.19
CA GLY A 26 -10.73 -7.73 -1.19
C GLY A 26 -10.54 -6.81 -2.39
N LYS A 27 -11.04 -5.59 -2.25
CA LYS A 27 -10.91 -4.53 -3.25
C LYS A 27 -10.23 -3.32 -2.63
N VAL A 28 -9.42 -2.64 -3.44
CA VAL A 28 -8.70 -1.43 -3.02
C VAL A 28 -9.00 -0.28 -3.98
N SER A 29 -8.75 0.94 -3.55
CA SER A 29 -8.84 2.13 -4.40
C SER A 29 -8.05 1.91 -5.69
N LYS A 30 -8.70 2.09 -6.84
CA LYS A 30 -8.06 1.96 -8.16
C LYS A 30 -6.85 2.89 -8.29
N PHE A 31 -6.92 4.07 -7.67
CA PHE A 31 -5.80 4.99 -7.66
C PHE A 31 -4.62 4.44 -6.85
N LEU A 32 -4.86 4.00 -5.60
CA LEU A 32 -3.80 3.47 -4.74
C LEU A 32 -3.15 2.21 -5.33
N ASP A 33 -3.95 1.36 -5.96
CA ASP A 33 -3.47 0.20 -6.71
C ASP A 33 -2.56 0.63 -7.87
N GLY A 34 -3.01 1.58 -8.70
CA GLY A 34 -2.17 2.10 -9.79
C GLY A 34 -0.86 2.73 -9.29
N ALA A 35 -0.89 3.45 -8.16
CA ALA A 35 0.32 3.99 -7.54
C ALA A 35 1.24 2.90 -6.98
N PHE A 36 0.67 1.86 -6.37
CA PHE A 36 1.40 0.67 -5.96
C PHE A 36 2.06 -0.01 -7.16
N GLU A 37 1.32 -0.29 -8.23
CA GLU A 37 1.84 -0.95 -9.44
C GLU A 37 3.00 -0.12 -10.03
N ALA A 38 2.82 1.21 -10.13
CA ALA A 38 3.82 2.10 -10.70
C ALA A 38 5.11 2.21 -9.89
N LEU A 39 5.03 2.22 -8.55
CA LEU A 39 6.19 2.41 -7.68
C LEU A 39 6.81 1.09 -7.22
N TRP A 40 5.96 0.18 -6.74
CA TRP A 40 6.38 -1.04 -6.07
C TRP A 40 6.70 -2.16 -7.07
N GLU A 41 5.73 -2.57 -7.88
CA GLU A 41 5.89 -3.72 -8.78
C GLU A 41 6.72 -3.37 -10.02
N ASN A 42 6.41 -2.25 -10.67
CA ASN A 42 7.02 -1.89 -11.95
C ASN A 42 8.08 -0.79 -11.82
N GLY A 43 8.06 -0.03 -10.72
CA GLY A 43 8.97 1.10 -10.48
C GLY A 43 10.34 0.71 -9.90
N GLY A 44 10.56 -0.58 -9.66
CA GLY A 44 11.83 -1.13 -9.18
C GLY A 44 12.07 -1.03 -7.67
N MET A 45 11.12 -0.50 -6.87
CA MET A 45 11.27 -0.48 -5.41
C MET A 45 11.34 -1.91 -4.82
N LYS A 46 10.51 -2.83 -5.32
CA LYS A 46 10.52 -4.23 -4.88
C LYS A 46 11.84 -4.92 -5.22
N ASP A 47 12.32 -4.75 -6.45
CA ASP A 47 13.62 -5.27 -6.89
C ASP A 47 14.76 -4.72 -6.03
N LYS A 48 14.71 -3.43 -5.71
CA LYS A 48 15.72 -2.79 -4.87
C LYS A 48 15.71 -3.35 -3.45
N LEU A 49 14.53 -3.58 -2.87
CA LEU A 49 14.43 -4.25 -1.57
C LEU A 49 15.04 -5.64 -1.63
N GLN A 50 14.69 -6.45 -2.62
CA GLN A 50 15.24 -7.80 -2.79
C GLN A 50 16.76 -7.80 -3.00
N GLU A 51 17.28 -6.82 -3.74
CA GLU A 51 18.72 -6.63 -3.91
C GLU A 51 19.40 -6.32 -2.55
N ILE A 52 18.84 -5.42 -1.75
CA ILE A 52 19.34 -5.10 -0.41
C ILE A 52 19.30 -6.36 0.48
N MET A 53 18.20 -7.12 0.46
CA MET A 53 18.07 -8.36 1.21
C MET A 53 19.15 -9.38 0.82
N LYS A 54 19.39 -9.57 -0.49
CA LYS A 54 20.44 -10.47 -1.01
C LYS A 54 21.84 -10.02 -0.58
N ARG A 55 22.14 -8.72 -0.66
CA ARG A 55 23.44 -8.16 -0.21
C ARG A 55 23.65 -8.36 1.29
N ARG A 56 22.57 -8.35 2.09
CA ARG A 56 22.63 -8.59 3.53
C ARG A 56 22.63 -10.07 3.92
N ASN A 57 22.67 -11.01 2.98
CA ASN A 57 22.62 -12.47 3.21
C ASN A 57 23.94 -13.08 3.77
N GLY A 58 24.52 -12.36 4.74
CA GLY A 58 25.62 -12.73 5.63
C GLY A 58 25.56 -11.98 6.98
N HIS A 59 24.72 -10.94 7.07
CA HIS A 59 24.45 -10.14 8.26
C HIS A 59 22.94 -9.85 8.35
N LYS A 60 22.20 -10.82 8.91
CA LYS A 60 20.80 -10.76 9.40
C LYS A 60 20.02 -9.51 8.94
N PHE A 61 19.28 -9.62 7.84
CA PHE A 61 18.23 -8.67 7.52
C PHE A 61 17.11 -8.86 8.57
N LYS A 62 16.87 -7.86 9.43
CA LYS A 62 16.05 -8.03 10.64
C LYS A 62 14.63 -7.48 10.50
N GLU A 63 14.46 -6.36 9.82
CA GLU A 63 13.18 -5.64 9.79
C GLU A 63 13.12 -4.66 8.62
N VAL A 64 11.92 -4.42 8.09
CA VAL A 64 11.58 -3.30 7.21
C VAL A 64 10.54 -2.43 7.87
N LEU A 65 10.81 -1.12 7.95
CA LEU A 65 9.81 -0.11 8.24
C LEU A 65 9.27 0.47 6.93
N VAL A 66 7.98 0.26 6.68
CA VAL A 66 7.24 0.92 5.60
C VAL A 66 6.55 2.14 6.19
N THR A 67 6.64 3.29 5.53
CA THR A 67 6.05 4.53 6.03
C THR A 67 5.46 5.37 4.92
N GLY A 68 4.48 6.21 5.27
CA GLY A 68 3.84 7.12 4.34
C GLY A 68 2.92 8.12 5.02
N HIS A 69 2.71 9.26 4.37
CA HIS A 69 1.81 10.33 4.83
C HIS A 69 0.63 10.48 3.86
N SER A 70 -0.57 10.68 4.40
CA SER A 70 -1.79 10.90 3.62
C SER A 70 -2.00 9.80 2.57
N LEU A 71 -2.02 10.16 1.29
CA LEU A 71 -2.10 9.24 0.15
C LEU A 71 -0.97 8.20 0.15
N GLY A 72 0.25 8.63 0.50
CA GLY A 72 1.40 7.75 0.63
C GLY A 72 1.24 6.75 1.77
N GLY A 73 0.45 7.05 2.80
CA GLY A 73 0.10 6.09 3.84
C GLY A 73 -0.76 4.93 3.31
N GLY A 74 -1.68 5.22 2.38
CA GLY A 74 -2.46 4.20 1.71
C GLY A 74 -1.59 3.28 0.84
N VAL A 75 -0.65 3.86 0.07
CA VAL A 75 0.32 3.07 -0.72
C VAL A 75 1.25 2.25 0.18
N ALA A 76 1.74 2.84 1.27
CA ALA A 76 2.57 2.16 2.27
C ALA A 76 1.85 0.94 2.86
N SER A 77 0.55 1.04 3.11
CA SER A 77 -0.28 -0.08 3.59
C SER A 77 -0.34 -1.22 2.57
N LEU A 78 -0.49 -0.92 1.28
CA LEU A 78 -0.46 -1.93 0.21
C LEU A 78 0.91 -2.59 0.07
N VAL A 79 2.00 -1.81 0.20
CA VAL A 79 3.37 -2.33 0.15
C VAL A 79 3.65 -3.26 1.34
N ALA A 80 3.32 -2.85 2.57
CA ALA A 80 3.51 -3.68 3.75
C ALA A 80 2.73 -5.00 3.65
N TYR A 81 1.48 -4.94 3.20
CA TYR A 81 0.69 -6.13 2.91
C TYR A 81 1.41 -7.02 1.89
N ASP A 82 1.82 -6.48 0.73
CA ASP A 82 2.42 -7.29 -0.34
C ASP A 82 3.70 -7.99 0.10
N ILE A 83 4.56 -7.32 0.87
CA ILE A 83 5.79 -7.90 1.40
C ILE A 83 5.51 -9.18 2.19
N VAL A 84 4.48 -9.16 3.05
CA VAL A 84 4.13 -10.31 3.89
C VAL A 84 3.41 -11.38 3.08
N ALA A 85 2.39 -11.00 2.31
CA ALA A 85 1.55 -11.94 1.58
C ALA A 85 2.28 -12.68 0.45
N SER A 86 3.28 -12.04 -0.17
CA SER A 86 4.14 -12.69 -1.17
C SER A 86 5.34 -13.45 -0.57
N GLY A 87 5.49 -13.44 0.76
CA GLY A 87 6.54 -14.16 1.46
C GLY A 87 7.93 -13.55 1.32
N LEU A 88 8.06 -12.28 0.92
CA LEU A 88 9.36 -11.59 0.91
C LEU A 88 9.93 -11.53 2.34
N LEU A 89 9.10 -11.18 3.32
CA LEU A 89 9.45 -11.17 4.74
C LEU A 89 8.31 -11.77 5.57
N LYS A 90 8.63 -12.19 6.78
CA LYS A 90 7.61 -12.62 7.75
C LYS A 90 6.96 -11.39 8.36
N LYS A 91 5.66 -11.47 8.71
CA LYS A 91 4.91 -10.38 9.38
C LYS A 91 5.68 -9.70 10.50
N LYS A 92 6.30 -10.50 11.39
CA LYS A 92 7.08 -10.00 12.54
C LYS A 92 8.32 -9.16 12.17
N ASP A 93 8.75 -9.19 10.91
CA ASP A 93 9.91 -8.48 10.39
C ASP A 93 9.47 -7.30 9.49
N VAL A 94 8.18 -6.93 9.50
CA VAL A 94 7.60 -5.81 8.75
C VAL A 94 6.81 -4.91 9.71
N SER A 95 7.21 -3.65 9.80
CA SER A 95 6.54 -2.61 10.56
C SER A 95 5.94 -1.58 9.61
N LEU A 96 4.71 -1.14 9.87
CA LEU A 96 4.06 -0.05 9.13
C LEU A 96 3.79 1.13 10.05
N PHE A 97 4.20 2.33 9.62
CA PHE A 97 3.87 3.58 10.30
C PHE A 97 3.33 4.63 9.33
N THR A 98 2.04 4.98 9.45
CA THR A 98 1.37 5.95 8.59
C THR A 98 0.85 7.15 9.37
N LEU A 99 0.78 8.31 8.70
CA LEU A 99 0.24 9.55 9.27
C LEU A 99 -0.89 10.07 8.38
N GLY A 100 -2.10 10.18 8.94
CA GLY A 100 -3.28 10.70 8.23
C GLY A 100 -3.69 9.86 7.01
N GLN A 101 -3.49 8.54 7.04
CA GLN A 101 -3.74 7.67 5.90
C GLN A 101 -5.21 7.75 5.41
N VAL A 102 -5.38 7.71 4.10
CA VAL A 102 -6.70 7.59 3.47
C VAL A 102 -7.22 6.16 3.59
N MET A 103 -8.54 5.97 3.44
CA MET A 103 -9.13 4.64 3.31
C MET A 103 -8.57 3.91 2.09
N VAL A 104 -8.12 2.66 2.28
CA VAL A 104 -7.40 1.91 1.25
C VAL A 104 -8.30 0.99 0.44
N GLY A 105 -9.20 0.27 1.12
CA GLY A 105 -10.01 -0.77 0.50
C GLY A 105 -11.28 -1.08 1.26
N ASP A 106 -11.97 -2.10 0.78
CA ASP A 106 -13.21 -2.60 1.36
C ASP A 106 -12.98 -3.40 2.65
N LYS A 107 -14.09 -3.90 3.20
CA LYS A 107 -14.09 -4.69 4.44
C LYS A 107 -13.26 -5.97 4.30
N ASP A 108 -13.35 -6.66 3.16
CA ASP A 108 -12.60 -7.90 2.93
C ASP A 108 -11.09 -7.64 2.88
N PHE A 109 -10.68 -6.52 2.30
CA PHE A 109 -9.30 -6.04 2.38
C PHE A 109 -8.91 -5.75 3.83
N ALA A 110 -9.70 -4.98 4.57
CA ALA A 110 -9.37 -4.58 5.94
C ALA A 110 -9.22 -5.78 6.89
N GLU A 111 -10.12 -6.75 6.81
CA GLU A 111 -10.09 -7.97 7.64
C GLU A 111 -8.88 -8.87 7.34
N ASP A 112 -8.43 -8.88 6.08
CA ASP A 112 -7.25 -9.65 5.70
C ASP A 112 -5.96 -8.89 5.98
N TYR A 113 -5.99 -7.57 5.79
CA TYR A 113 -4.88 -6.66 6.09
C TYR A 113 -4.43 -6.77 7.54
N GLU A 114 -5.36 -6.80 8.51
CA GLU A 114 -5.06 -6.96 9.94
C GLU A 114 -4.31 -8.27 10.25
N LYS A 115 -4.47 -9.29 9.39
CA LYS A 115 -3.74 -10.55 9.54
C LYS A 115 -2.32 -10.45 9.02
N GLN A 116 -2.07 -9.63 8.00
CA GLN A 116 -0.78 -9.51 7.32
C GLN A 116 0.13 -8.42 7.90
N VAL A 117 -0.43 -7.28 8.30
CA VAL A 117 0.31 -6.12 8.83
C VAL A 117 0.05 -5.95 10.31
#